data_AF-A0A2D5FBE4-F1
#
_entry.id   AF-A0A2D5FBE4-F1
#
_cell.length_a   1.000
_cell.length_b   1.000
_cell.length_c   1.000
_cell.angle_alpha   90.00
_cell.angle_beta   90.00
_cell.angle_gamma   90.00
#
_symmetry.space_group_name_H-M   'P 1'
#
loop_
_entity.id
_entity.type
_entity.pdbx_description
1 polymer ?
#
loop_
_entity_poly.entity_id
_entity_poly.type
_entity_poly.pdbx_seq_one_letter_code
_entity_poly.pdbx_strand_id
1 'polypeptide(L)'
;MKSRVEEEINSINRELKRTQIIGVPGILLIGIAVHGIFAEPGKTLHPFLNDIGICYAMLAVGGAVAVWEVKKILRLTKRQSELNKMLGT
;
A
#
# COMPACT_ATOMS: atom_id res chain seq x y z
N MET A 1 18.19 -18.92 -20.85
CA MET A 1 17.18 -17.86 -21.10
C MET A 1 16.03 -17.95 -20.11
N LYS A 2 15.37 -19.11 -19.94
CA LYS A 2 14.32 -19.32 -18.91
C LYS A 2 14.76 -18.96 -17.49
N SER A 3 15.96 -19.37 -17.06
CA SER A 3 16.48 -19.07 -15.71
C SER A 3 16.58 -17.57 -15.38
N ARG A 4 16.96 -16.73 -16.36
CA ARG A 4 17.05 -15.27 -16.15
C ARG A 4 15.67 -14.62 -16.00
N VAL A 5 14.69 -15.10 -16.76
CA VAL A 5 13.31 -14.59 -16.67
C VAL A 5 12.65 -15.05 -15.36
N GLU A 6 12.91 -16.28 -14.92
CA GLU A 6 12.47 -16.79 -13.61
C GLU A 6 13.09 -16.02 -12.43
N GLU A 7 14.39 -15.70 -12.49
CA GLU A 7 15.06 -14.84 -11.50
C GLU A 7 14.43 -13.44 -11.43
N GLU A 8 14.08 -12.87 -12.60
CA GLU A 8 13.45 -11.56 -12.69
C GLU A 8 12.02 -11.57 -12.10
N ILE A 9 11.22 -12.59 -12.38
CA ILE A 9 9.89 -12.79 -11.77
C ILE A 9 10.01 -12.93 -10.24
N ASN A 10 10.99 -13.68 -9.75
CA ASN A 10 11.24 -13.81 -8.30
C ASN A 10 11.64 -12.47 -7.66
N SER A 11 12.42 -11.65 -8.36
CA SER A 11 12.76 -10.30 -7.89
C SER A 11 11.54 -9.39 -7.78
N ILE A 12 10.64 -9.45 -8.77
CA ILE A 12 9.37 -8.70 -8.78
C ILE A 12 8.46 -9.17 -7.62
N ASN A 13 8.35 -10.48 -7.40
CA ASN A 13 7.57 -11.03 -6.28
C ASN A 13 8.10 -10.55 -4.92
N ARG A 14 9.43 -10.48 -4.76
CA ARG A 14 10.06 -9.95 -3.55
C ARG A 14 9.75 -8.47 -3.36
N GLU A 15 9.76 -7.71 -4.44
CA GLU A 15 9.45 -6.28 -4.40
C GLU A 15 7.96 -6.01 -4.11
N LEU A 16 7.06 -6.82 -4.65
CA LEU A 16 5.63 -6.80 -4.31
C LEU A 16 5.42 -7.04 -2.81
N LYS A 17 6.03 -8.09 -2.24
CA LYS A 17 5.95 -8.38 -0.80
C LYS A 17 6.46 -7.21 0.06
N ARG A 18 7.59 -6.61 -0.31
CA ARG A 18 8.11 -5.42 0.38
C ARG A 18 7.16 -4.23 0.30
N THR A 19 6.56 -4.03 -0.87
CA THR A 19 5.60 -2.94 -1.11
C THR A 19 4.37 -3.09 -0.22
N GLN A 20 3.83 -4.31 -0.09
CA GLN A 20 2.70 -4.60 0.80
C GLN A 20 3.04 -4.39 2.28
N ILE A 21 4.24 -4.78 2.73
CA ILE A 21 4.67 -4.55 4.12
C ILE A 21 4.70 -3.06 4.47
N ILE A 22 5.09 -2.21 3.51
CA ILE A 22 5.10 -0.75 3.68
C ILE A 22 3.68 -0.16 3.55
N GLY A 23 2.84 -0.77 2.71
CA GLY A 23 1.47 -0.36 2.45
C GLY A 23 0.50 -0.57 3.62
N VAL A 24 0.62 -1.69 4.33
CA VAL A 24 -0.27 -2.05 5.45
C VAL A 24 -0.36 -0.94 6.50
N PRO A 25 0.75 -0.37 7.02
CA PRO A 25 0.69 0.79 7.91
C PRO A 25 -0.03 2.01 7.32
N GLY A 26 0.13 2.28 6.02
CA GLY A 26 -0.54 3.39 5.33
C GLY A 26 -2.06 3.21 5.25
N ILE A 27 -2.52 2.00 4.96
CA ILE A 27 -3.95 1.66 4.94
C ILE A 27 -4.55 1.71 6.35
N LEU A 28 -3.82 1.22 7.36
CA LEU A 28 -4.23 1.32 8.75
C LEU A 28 -4.36 2.79 9.19
N LEU A 29 -3.39 3.64 8.84
CA LEU A 29 -3.42 5.08 9.09
C LEU A 29 -4.70 5.72 8.52
N ILE A 30 -5.08 5.37 7.29
CA ILE A 30 -6.32 5.85 6.67
C ILE A 30 -7.53 5.38 7.47
N GLY A 31 -7.64 4.08 7.78
CA GLY A 31 -8.79 3.54 8.50
C GLY A 31 -8.97 4.17 9.88
N ILE A 32 -7.87 4.35 10.63
CA ILE A 32 -7.89 4.99 11.95
C ILE A 32 -8.29 6.47 11.83
N ALA A 33 -7.78 7.18 10.83
CA ALA A 33 -8.11 8.58 10.62
C ALA A 33 -9.58 8.80 10.21
N VAL A 34 -10.10 7.94 9.33
CA VAL A 34 -11.54 7.93 8.97
C VAL A 34 -12.37 7.68 10.23
N HIS A 35 -11.99 6.71 11.06
CA HIS A 35 -12.68 6.49 12.34
C HIS A 35 -12.63 7.74 13.24
N GLY A 36 -11.50 8.44 13.33
CA GLY A 36 -11.39 9.68 14.11
C GLY A 36 -12.33 10.79 13.63
N ILE A 37 -12.50 10.93 12.30
CA ILE A 37 -13.36 11.96 11.70
C ILE A 37 -14.85 11.68 11.88
N PHE A 38 -15.26 10.41 11.80
CA PHE A 38 -16.68 10.01 11.84
C PHE A 38 -17.16 9.49 13.19
N ALA A 39 -16.27 9.28 14.16
CA ALA A 39 -16.67 8.88 15.51
C ALA A 39 -17.35 10.02 16.27
N GLU A 40 -18.30 9.67 17.13
CA GLU A 40 -18.89 10.61 18.08
C GLU A 40 -17.83 11.09 19.10
N PRO A 41 -17.90 12.35 19.56
CA PRO A 41 -17.01 12.88 20.59
C PRO A 41 -16.99 11.97 21.82
N GLY A 42 -15.80 11.47 22.19
CA GLY A 42 -15.62 10.56 23.34
C GLY A 42 -15.68 9.06 23.02
N LYS A 43 -15.97 8.66 21.77
CA LYS A 43 -15.91 7.26 21.29
C LYS A 43 -14.74 6.99 20.34
N THR A 44 -13.79 7.92 20.25
CA THR A 44 -12.56 7.75 19.46
C THR A 44 -11.63 6.71 20.09
N LEU A 45 -10.98 5.89 19.26
CA LEU A 45 -10.05 4.83 19.67
C LEU A 45 -8.90 5.32 20.58
N HIS A 46 -8.51 6.59 20.46
CA HIS A 46 -7.47 7.20 21.28
C HIS A 46 -7.70 8.73 21.34
N PRO A 47 -7.38 9.43 22.46
CA PRO A 47 -7.53 10.88 22.57
C PRO A 47 -6.81 11.69 21.48
N PHE A 48 -5.75 11.10 20.91
CA PHE A 48 -5.00 11.64 19.77
C PHE A 48 -5.87 11.86 18.51
N LEU A 49 -6.97 11.11 18.37
CA LEU A 49 -7.89 11.19 17.23
C LEU A 49 -9.01 12.21 17.44
N ASN A 50 -9.08 12.87 18.60
CA ASN A 50 -10.03 13.96 18.81
C ASN A 50 -9.63 15.25 18.08
N ASP A 51 -8.35 15.37 17.70
CA ASP A 51 -7.88 16.48 16.89
C ASP A 51 -8.11 16.16 15.41
N ILE A 52 -8.99 16.94 14.79
CA ILE A 52 -9.35 16.76 13.39
C ILE A 52 -8.17 17.05 12.45
N GLY A 53 -7.25 17.96 12.85
CA GLY A 53 -6.03 18.25 12.11
C GLY A 53 -5.09 17.04 12.08
N ILE A 54 -4.99 16.31 13.19
CA ILE A 54 -4.23 15.06 13.26
C ILE A 54 -4.86 13.99 12.37
N CYS A 55 -6.19 13.86 12.38
CA CYS A 55 -6.87 12.91 11.50
C CYS A 55 -6.65 13.25 10.01
N TYR A 56 -6.73 14.51 9.61
CA TYR A 56 -6.44 14.91 8.23
C TYR A 56 -4.96 14.70 7.86
N ALA A 57 -4.02 14.92 8.78
CA ALA A 57 -2.61 14.61 8.54
C ALA A 57 -2.38 13.11 8.33
N MET A 58 -3.01 12.26 9.15
CA MET A 58 -2.96 10.81 8.99
C MET A 58 -3.58 10.35 7.66
N LEU A 59 -4.70 10.96 7.24
CA LEU A 59 -5.30 10.72 5.92
C LEU A 59 -4.38 11.15 4.78
N ALA A 60 -3.73 12.30 4.89
CA ALA A 60 -2.83 12.81 3.85
C ALA A 60 -1.60 11.90 3.69
N VAL A 61 -0.97 11.51 4.80
CA VAL A 61 0.18 10.60 4.80
C VAL A 61 -0.22 9.21 4.32
N GLY A 62 -1.28 8.63 4.89
CA GLY A 62 -1.75 7.30 4.50
C GLY A 62 -2.23 7.26 3.05
N GLY A 63 -2.92 8.31 2.59
CA GLY A 63 -3.33 8.48 1.20
C GLY A 63 -2.16 8.59 0.23
N ALA A 64 -1.12 9.34 0.59
CA ALA A 64 0.10 9.44 -0.23
C ALA A 64 0.81 8.08 -0.34
N VAL A 65 0.90 7.33 0.77
CA VAL A 65 1.46 5.97 0.77
C VAL A 65 0.63 5.04 -0.11
N ALA A 66 -0.71 5.05 0.03
CA ALA A 66 -1.60 4.21 -0.76
C ALA A 66 -1.51 4.51 -2.26
N VAL A 67 -1.47 5.78 -2.67
CA VAL A 67 -1.29 6.17 -4.08
C VAL A 67 0.06 5.69 -4.63
N TRP A 68 1.13 5.82 -3.84
CA TRP A 68 2.45 5.33 -4.22
C TRP A 68 2.48 3.80 -4.34
N GLU A 69 1.89 3.10 -3.39
CA GLU A 69 1.78 1.64 -3.35
C GLU A 69 1.04 1.11 -4.58
N VAL A 70 -0.14 1.66 -4.88
CA VAL A 70 -0.95 1.28 -6.05
C VAL A 70 -0.17 1.49 -7.35
N LYS A 71 0.49 2.65 -7.51
CA LYS A 71 1.33 2.91 -8.69
C LYS A 71 2.45 1.89 -8.82
N LYS A 72 3.07 1.49 -7.71
CA LYS A 72 4.18 0.53 -7.69
C LYS A 72 3.71 -0.88 -8.01
N ILE A 73 2.63 -1.33 -7.39
CA ILE A 73 2.01 -2.65 -7.66
C ILE A 73 1.62 -2.75 -9.14
N LEU A 74 0.91 -1.75 -9.69
CA LEU A 74 0.51 -1.76 -11.09
C LEU A 74 1.70 -1.89 -12.06
N ARG A 75 2.79 -1.17 -11.79
CA ARG A 75 4.03 -1.27 -12.60
C ARG A 75 4.67 -2.66 -12.51
N LEU A 76 4.76 -3.21 -11.31
CA LEU A 76 5.37 -4.52 -11.06
C LEU A 76 4.53 -5.66 -11.67
N THR A 77 3.20 -5.62 -11.50
CA THR A 77 2.28 -6.59 -12.10
C THR A 77 2.30 -6.53 -13.62
N LYS A 78 2.39 -5.33 -14.22
CA LYS A 78 2.54 -5.19 -15.67
C LYS A 78 3.83 -5.85 -16.15
N ARG A 79 4.97 -5.58 -15.50
CA ARG A 79 6.26 -6.20 -15.84
C ARG A 79 6.23 -7.73 -15.67
N GLN A 80 5.60 -8.22 -14.61
CA GLN A 80 5.41 -9.66 -14.40
C GLN A 80 4.56 -10.31 -15.50
N SER A 81 3.48 -9.64 -15.93
CA SER A 81 2.64 -10.12 -17.03
C SER A 81 3.40 -10.18 -18.36
N GLU A 82 4.25 -9.19 -18.65
CA GLU A 82 5.10 -9.18 -19.84
C GLU A 82 6.12 -10.33 -19.83
N LEU A 83 6.76 -10.58 -18.68
CA LEU A 83 7.72 -11.68 -18.51
C LEU A 83 7.06 -13.07 -18.59
N ASN A 84 5.85 -13.23 -18.04
CA ASN A 84 5.09 -14.48 -18.16
C ASN A 84 4.72 -14.78 -19.63
N LYS A 85 4.31 -13.77 -20.41
CA LYS A 85 4.06 -13.93 -21.84
C LYS A 85 5.31 -14.38 -22.62
N MET A 86 6.50 -13.93 -22.22
CA MET A 86 7.77 -14.36 -22.83
C MET A 86 8.13 -15.82 -22.48
N LEU A 87 7.62 -16.36 -21.37
CA LEU A 87 7.83 -17.75 -20.97
C LEU A 87 6.83 -18.73 -21.62
N GLY A 88 5.81 -18.23 -22.34
CA GLY A 88 4.83 -19.07 -23.04
C GLY A 88 3.83 -19.78 -22.11
N THR A 89 3.66 -19.26 -20.89
CA THR A 89 2.67 -19.71 -19.89
C THR A 89 1.59 -18.66 -19.68
#